data_AF-A0A961JTB1-F1
#
_entry.id   AF-A0A961JTB1-F1
#
_cell.length_a   1.000
_cell.length_b   1.000
_cell.length_c   1.000
_cell.angle_alpha   90.00
_cell.angle_beta   90.00
_cell.angle_gamma   90.00
#
_symmetry.space_group_name_H-M   'P 1'
#
loop_
_entity.id
_entity.type
_entity.pdbx_description
1 polymer ?
#
loop_
_entity_poly.entity_id
_entity_poly.type
_entity_poly.pdbx_seq_one_letter_code
_entity_poly.pdbx_strand_id
1 'polypeptide(L)'
;MAVVMLWLAANAVAAGLLAFTIFFYVVIYTMWLKRSTPQNIVIGGAAGAFPPMIGWAVATGGISLESVLMFALTFAWTPPHFWALALFVKTDYADAKVPMLTVTHGRDSTRRHIFVYTMALALVSLALGLTSIGGPVYMAVAVVLNGLFIAGARGILKRTDADSEADSHAAERKFFKLSLAYLFLHFGALLVEATLGHWNLGGW
;
A
#
# COMPACT_ATOMS: atom_id res chain seq x y z
N MET A 1 27.17 -1.90 -2.44
CA MET A 1 27.45 -2.61 -1.18
C MET A 1 26.22 -3.36 -0.65
N ALA A 2 25.05 -2.73 -0.48
CA ALA A 2 23.86 -3.40 0.05
C ALA A 2 23.43 -4.68 -0.72
N VAL A 3 23.43 -4.66 -2.06
CA VAL A 3 23.09 -5.85 -2.89
C VAL A 3 24.08 -7.01 -2.66
N VAL A 4 25.38 -6.70 -2.65
CA VAL A 4 26.44 -7.70 -2.44
C VAL A 4 26.34 -8.29 -1.04
N MET A 5 26.09 -7.45 -0.02
CA MET A 5 25.87 -7.92 1.34
C MET A 5 24.63 -8.81 1.45
N LEU A 6 23.51 -8.44 0.82
CA LEU A 6 22.31 -9.28 0.85
C LEU A 6 22.51 -10.60 0.10
N TRP A 7 23.30 -10.61 -0.98
CA TRP A 7 23.64 -11.84 -1.68
C TRP A 7 24.45 -12.79 -0.80
N LEU A 8 25.48 -12.27 -0.13
CA LEU A 8 26.35 -13.05 0.75
C LEU A 8 25.66 -13.49 2.04
N ALA A 9 24.77 -12.65 2.59
CA ALA A 9 24.10 -12.90 3.86
C ALA A 9 22.79 -13.70 3.73
N ALA A 10 22.13 -13.66 2.56
CA ALA A 10 20.86 -14.34 2.33
C ALA A 10 20.92 -15.24 1.09
N ASN A 11 20.60 -14.69 -0.09
CA ASN A 11 20.61 -15.46 -1.35
C ASN A 11 20.56 -14.55 -2.59
N ALA A 12 20.80 -15.16 -3.76
CA ALA A 12 20.83 -14.48 -5.04
C ALA A 12 19.47 -13.89 -5.45
N VAL A 13 18.35 -14.53 -5.10
CA VAL A 13 17.00 -14.04 -5.43
C VAL A 13 16.68 -12.75 -4.69
N ALA A 14 16.93 -12.72 -3.38
CA ALA A 14 16.75 -11.53 -2.54
C ALA A 14 17.67 -10.38 -3.00
N ALA A 15 18.93 -10.68 -3.33
CA ALA A 15 19.86 -9.69 -3.87
C ALA A 15 19.42 -9.15 -5.23
N GLY A 16 18.93 -10.02 -6.12
CA GLY A 16 18.39 -9.64 -7.42
C GLY A 16 17.16 -8.73 -7.29
N LEU A 17 16.23 -9.06 -6.40
CA LEU A 17 15.07 -8.23 -6.09
C LEU A 17 15.46 -6.86 -5.51
N LEU A 18 16.44 -6.83 -4.60
CA LEU A 18 16.97 -5.58 -4.06
C LEU A 18 17.64 -4.74 -5.15
N ALA A 19 18.46 -5.36 -6.01
CA ALA A 19 19.10 -4.69 -7.14
C ALA A 19 18.06 -4.11 -8.10
N PHE A 20 17.02 -4.89 -8.42
CA PHE A 20 15.90 -4.44 -9.25
C PHE A 20 15.15 -3.27 -8.59
N THR A 21 14.88 -3.34 -7.28
CA THR A 21 14.22 -2.26 -6.54
C THR A 21 15.02 -0.97 -6.59
N ILE A 22 16.34 -1.04 -6.36
CA ILE A 22 17.24 0.12 -6.43
C ILE A 22 17.28 0.68 -7.85
N PHE A 23 17.43 -0.19 -8.86
CA PHE A 23 17.41 0.22 -10.26
C PHE A 23 16.09 0.90 -10.63
N PHE A 24 14.96 0.30 -10.28
CA PHE A 24 13.63 0.86 -10.55
C PHE A 24 13.45 2.22 -9.85
N TYR A 25 13.86 2.33 -8.59
CA TYR A 25 13.77 3.60 -7.85
C TYR A 25 14.65 4.69 -8.46
N VAL A 26 15.91 4.41 -8.79
CA VAL A 26 16.85 5.41 -9.30
C VAL A 26 16.54 5.76 -10.75
N VAL A 27 16.32 4.77 -11.61
CA VAL A 27 16.20 4.96 -13.06
C VAL A 27 14.77 5.31 -13.46
N ILE A 28 13.79 4.50 -13.08
CA ILE A 28 12.39 4.71 -13.51
C ILE A 28 11.78 5.87 -12.71
N TYR A 29 11.84 5.81 -11.38
CA TYR A 29 11.18 6.82 -10.54
C TYR A 29 11.94 8.15 -10.52
N THR A 30 13.24 8.14 -10.18
CA THR A 30 13.97 9.39 -9.91
C THR A 30 14.35 10.16 -11.18
N MET A 31 14.82 9.48 -12.22
CA MET A 31 15.25 10.15 -13.46
C MET A 31 14.08 10.47 -14.41
N TRP A 32 13.03 9.65 -14.44
CA TRP A 32 12.03 9.76 -15.50
C TRP A 32 10.65 10.23 -15.01
N LEU A 33 10.11 9.59 -13.96
CA LEU A 33 8.70 9.77 -13.63
C LEU A 33 8.40 10.89 -12.63
N LYS A 34 9.33 11.20 -11.72
CA LYS A 34 9.15 12.21 -10.67
C LYS A 34 8.67 13.57 -11.22
N ARG A 35 8.98 13.90 -12.48
CA ARG A 35 8.66 15.18 -13.13
C ARG A 35 7.57 15.13 -14.20
N SER A 36 7.03 13.94 -14.52
CA SER A 36 6.34 13.75 -15.81
C SER A 36 4.89 13.25 -15.69
N THR A 37 4.48 12.62 -14.58
CA THR A 37 3.13 12.05 -14.49
C THR A 37 2.44 12.24 -13.12
N PRO A 38 1.09 12.39 -13.09
CA PRO A 38 0.29 12.37 -11.87
C PRO A 38 0.27 11.03 -11.13
N GLN A 39 0.79 9.97 -11.77
CA GLN A 39 0.95 8.63 -11.20
C GLN A 39 2.31 8.42 -10.52
N ASN A 40 3.11 9.48 -10.38
CA ASN A 40 4.39 9.47 -9.66
C ASN A 40 4.31 8.74 -8.30
N ILE A 41 3.22 8.90 -7.55
CA ILE A 41 2.99 8.23 -6.27
C ILE A 41 2.70 6.75 -6.42
N VAL A 42 1.93 6.36 -7.44
CA VAL A 42 1.62 4.94 -7.68
C VAL A 42 2.90 4.21 -8.03
N ILE A 43 3.74 4.81 -8.89
CA ILE A 43 4.95 4.15 -9.41
C ILE A 43 6.12 4.26 -8.42
N GLY A 44 6.22 5.36 -7.66
CA GLY A 44 7.10 5.44 -6.49
C GLY A 44 6.69 4.45 -5.39
N GLY A 45 5.39 4.22 -5.24
CA GLY A 45 4.81 3.22 -4.35
C GLY A 45 5.23 1.79 -4.66
N ALA A 46 5.45 1.46 -5.94
CA ALA A 46 5.95 0.15 -6.34
C ALA A 46 7.31 -0.17 -5.70
N ALA A 47 8.22 0.81 -5.65
CA ALA A 47 9.52 0.62 -4.99
C ALA A 47 9.35 0.34 -3.48
N GLY A 48 8.42 1.04 -2.82
CA GLY A 48 8.09 0.84 -1.41
C GLY A 48 7.36 -0.47 -1.11
N ALA A 49 6.83 -1.16 -2.13
CA ALA A 49 6.11 -2.41 -1.99
C ALA A 49 6.98 -3.67 -2.10
N PHE A 50 8.25 -3.55 -2.53
CA PHE A 50 9.20 -4.67 -2.59
C PHE A 50 9.74 -5.23 -1.25
N PRO A 51 9.82 -4.48 -0.13
CA PRO A 51 10.39 -5.00 1.11
C PRO A 51 9.77 -6.33 1.61
N PRO A 52 8.43 -6.52 1.61
CA PRO A 52 7.83 -7.80 1.98
C PRO A 52 8.25 -8.96 1.07
N MET A 53 8.36 -8.71 -0.24
CA MET A 53 8.82 -9.70 -1.23
C MET A 53 10.30 -10.05 -1.04
N ILE A 54 11.16 -9.06 -0.74
CA ILE A 54 12.57 -9.29 -0.42
C ILE A 54 12.68 -10.12 0.87
N GLY A 55 11.93 -9.77 1.91
CA GLY A 55 11.91 -10.52 3.17
C GLY A 55 11.49 -11.98 2.98
N TRP A 56 10.48 -12.23 2.15
CA TRP A 56 10.08 -13.58 1.77
C TRP A 56 11.19 -14.33 1.03
N ALA A 57 11.83 -13.69 0.05
CA ALA A 57 12.93 -14.30 -0.69
C ALA A 57 14.13 -14.62 0.21
N VAL A 58 14.42 -13.80 1.22
CA VAL A 58 15.45 -14.10 2.24
C VAL A 58 15.13 -15.39 3.00
N ALA A 59 13.88 -15.56 3.43
CA ALA A 59 13.48 -16.71 4.25
C ALA A 59 13.29 -18.01 3.44
N THR A 60 12.77 -17.92 2.21
CA THR A 60 12.36 -19.09 1.41
C THR A 60 13.31 -19.42 0.25
N GLY A 61 14.19 -18.48 -0.12
CA GLY A 61 15.06 -18.61 -1.28
C GLY A 61 14.38 -18.36 -2.63
N GLY A 62 13.09 -17.99 -2.66
CA GLY A 62 12.33 -17.85 -3.90
C GLY A 62 11.22 -16.80 -3.84
N ILE A 63 10.42 -16.75 -4.91
CA ILE A 63 9.21 -15.91 -5.00
C ILE A 63 8.02 -16.84 -5.10
N SER A 64 7.02 -16.63 -4.25
CA SER A 64 5.77 -17.39 -4.25
C SER A 64 4.57 -16.44 -4.39
N LEU A 65 3.39 -17.01 -4.52
CA LEU A 65 2.14 -16.24 -4.63
C LEU A 65 1.91 -15.34 -3.42
N GLU A 66 2.23 -15.82 -2.22
CA GLU A 66 2.16 -15.09 -0.94
C GLU A 66 2.99 -13.80 -0.98
N SER A 67 4.23 -13.92 -1.43
CA SER A 67 5.15 -12.79 -1.59
C SER A 67 4.64 -11.75 -2.58
N VAL A 68 4.06 -12.21 -3.71
CA VAL A 68 3.48 -11.33 -4.72
C VAL A 68 2.24 -10.62 -4.17
N LEU A 69 1.41 -11.31 -3.38
CA LEU A 69 0.22 -10.73 -2.77
C LEU A 69 0.55 -9.74 -1.64
N MET A 70 1.61 -9.96 -0.85
CA MET A 70 2.10 -8.97 0.13
C MET A 70 2.63 -7.71 -0.56
N PHE A 71 3.32 -7.87 -1.70
CA PHE A 71 3.69 -6.75 -2.57
C PHE A 71 2.45 -6.04 -3.10
N ALA A 72 1.50 -6.77 -3.68
CA ALA A 72 0.29 -6.21 -4.25
C ALA A 72 -0.55 -5.48 -3.19
N LEU A 73 -0.60 -5.98 -1.96
CA LEU A 73 -1.27 -5.34 -0.83
C LEU A 73 -0.64 -3.97 -0.54
N THR A 74 0.68 -3.92 -0.40
CA THR A 74 1.43 -2.68 -0.12
C THR A 74 1.31 -1.69 -1.29
N PHE A 75 1.41 -2.20 -2.51
CA PHE A 75 1.28 -1.41 -3.73
C PHE A 75 -0.13 -0.82 -3.87
N ALA A 76 -1.18 -1.64 -3.75
CA ALA A 76 -2.57 -1.19 -3.90
C ALA A 76 -3.04 -0.28 -2.75
N TRP A 77 -2.42 -0.39 -1.57
CA TRP A 77 -2.65 0.50 -0.43
C TRP A 77 -2.05 1.90 -0.63
N THR A 78 -0.97 2.00 -1.39
CA THR A 78 -0.22 3.25 -1.56
C THR A 78 -1.07 4.38 -2.19
N PRO A 79 -1.78 4.16 -3.32
CA PRO A 79 -2.61 5.19 -3.92
C PRO A 79 -3.70 5.76 -3.00
N PRO A 80 -4.59 4.96 -2.37
CA PRO A 80 -5.63 5.50 -1.50
C PRO A 80 -5.06 6.20 -0.25
N HIS A 81 -3.93 5.71 0.30
CA HIS A 81 -3.25 6.35 1.42
C HIS A 81 -2.76 7.77 1.07
N PHE A 82 -1.96 7.89 0.01
CA PHE A 82 -1.37 9.18 -0.37
C PHE A 82 -2.37 10.15 -0.98
N TRP A 83 -3.35 9.66 -1.76
CA TRP A 83 -4.38 10.54 -2.31
C TRP A 83 -5.30 11.10 -1.23
N ALA A 84 -5.55 10.37 -0.15
CA ALA A 84 -6.26 10.92 1.00
C ALA A 84 -5.49 12.07 1.66
N LEU A 85 -4.15 11.95 1.79
CA LEU A 85 -3.29 13.05 2.25
C LEU A 85 -3.35 14.26 1.30
N ALA A 86 -3.31 14.00 -0.01
CA ALA A 86 -3.32 15.02 -1.04
C ALA A 86 -4.60 15.87 -1.06
N LEU A 87 -5.72 15.37 -0.51
CA LEU A 87 -6.98 16.12 -0.45
C LEU A 87 -6.91 17.33 0.50
N PHE A 88 -6.13 17.22 1.59
CA PHE A 88 -6.05 18.25 2.64
C PHE A 88 -4.69 18.95 2.75
N VAL A 89 -3.69 18.52 1.98
CA VAL A 89 -2.35 19.17 1.85
C VAL A 89 -2.17 19.76 0.44
N LYS A 90 -3.28 20.05 -0.26
CA LYS A 90 -3.28 20.44 -1.68
C LYS A 90 -2.46 21.71 -1.96
N THR A 91 -2.60 22.73 -1.12
CA THR A 91 -1.91 24.03 -1.27
C THR A 91 -0.40 23.84 -1.27
N ASP A 92 0.12 23.09 -0.31
CA ASP A 92 1.56 22.85 -0.16
C ASP A 92 2.12 22.09 -1.38
N TYR A 93 1.34 21.15 -1.94
CA TYR A 93 1.73 20.44 -3.18
C TYR A 93 1.68 21.33 -4.42
N ALA A 94 0.71 22.25 -4.51
CA ALA A 94 0.61 23.21 -5.60
C ALA A 94 1.78 24.21 -5.56
N ASP A 95 2.10 24.73 -4.38
CA ASP A 95 3.23 25.65 -4.15
C ASP A 95 4.58 24.98 -4.45
N ALA A 96 4.70 23.69 -4.10
CA ALA A 96 5.87 22.87 -4.42
C ALA A 96 5.93 22.40 -5.90
N LYS A 97 4.95 22.77 -6.73
CA LYS A 97 4.83 22.38 -8.15
C LYS A 97 4.88 20.85 -8.37
N VAL A 98 4.35 20.08 -7.42
CA VAL A 98 4.27 18.62 -7.53
C VAL A 98 2.97 18.26 -8.25
N PRO A 99 3.02 17.55 -9.40
CA PRO A 99 1.83 17.19 -10.16
C PRO A 99 1.07 16.05 -9.45
N MET A 100 0.30 16.38 -8.42
CA MET A 100 -0.57 15.43 -7.72
C MET A 100 -1.88 15.26 -8.49
N LEU A 101 -2.57 14.13 -8.30
CA LEU A 101 -3.88 13.89 -8.90
C LEU A 101 -4.90 14.99 -8.50
N THR A 102 -4.83 15.49 -7.27
CA THR A 102 -5.65 16.60 -6.76
C THR A 102 -5.36 17.94 -7.43
N VAL A 103 -4.14 18.13 -7.93
CA VAL A 103 -3.68 19.36 -8.60
C VAL A 103 -3.98 19.30 -10.09
N THR A 104 -3.84 18.14 -10.71
CA THR A 104 -3.98 17.95 -12.17
C THR A 104 -5.40 17.63 -12.62
N HIS A 105 -6.16 16.86 -11.83
CA HIS A 105 -7.50 16.36 -12.17
C HIS A 105 -8.58 16.74 -11.15
N GLY A 106 -8.21 17.51 -10.12
CA GLY A 106 -9.12 18.00 -9.09
C GLY A 106 -9.43 17.01 -7.96
N ARG A 107 -10.13 17.51 -6.94
CA ARG A 107 -10.49 16.75 -5.73
C ARG A 107 -11.51 15.65 -6.03
N ASP A 108 -12.50 15.90 -6.88
CA ASP A 108 -13.55 14.90 -7.20
C ASP A 108 -13.02 13.66 -7.92
N SER A 109 -12.12 13.86 -8.89
CA SER A 109 -11.44 12.72 -9.55
C SER A 109 -10.63 11.93 -8.54
N THR A 110 -9.92 12.61 -7.64
CA THR A 110 -9.13 11.97 -6.58
C THR A 110 -10.00 11.14 -5.64
N ARG A 111 -11.16 11.67 -5.20
CA ARG A 111 -12.13 10.96 -4.37
C ARG A 111 -12.62 9.67 -5.04
N ARG A 112 -12.89 9.71 -6.36
CA ARG A 112 -13.27 8.52 -7.14
C ARG A 112 -12.15 7.48 -7.19
N HIS A 113 -10.92 7.91 -7.45
CA HIS A 113 -9.76 7.02 -7.50
C HIS A 113 -9.49 6.37 -6.14
N ILE A 114 -9.60 7.10 -5.03
CA ILE A 114 -9.51 6.52 -3.68
C ILE A 114 -10.50 5.37 -3.54
N PHE A 115 -11.77 5.58 -3.90
CA PHE A 115 -12.79 4.55 -3.78
C PHE A 115 -12.50 3.31 -4.63
N VAL A 116 -12.16 3.49 -5.92
CA VAL A 116 -11.86 2.37 -6.83
C VAL A 116 -10.64 1.58 -6.37
N TYR A 117 -9.55 2.24 -5.98
CA TYR A 117 -8.36 1.56 -5.49
C TYR A 117 -8.58 0.89 -4.13
N THR A 118 -9.44 1.45 -3.27
CA THR A 118 -9.86 0.77 -2.04
C THR A 118 -10.63 -0.53 -2.32
N MET A 119 -11.44 -0.59 -3.38
CA MET A 119 -12.07 -1.86 -3.82
C MET A 119 -11.03 -2.88 -4.28
N ALA A 120 -10.08 -2.46 -5.12
CA ALA A 120 -9.01 -3.34 -5.58
C ALA A 120 -8.15 -3.85 -4.41
N LEU A 121 -7.83 -2.98 -3.45
CA LEU A 121 -7.11 -3.34 -2.23
C LEU A 121 -7.88 -4.38 -1.41
N ALA A 122 -9.20 -4.25 -1.28
CA ALA A 122 -10.02 -5.22 -0.58
C ALA A 122 -9.93 -6.61 -1.24
N LEU A 123 -10.00 -6.69 -2.57
CA LEU A 123 -9.84 -7.96 -3.28
C LEU A 123 -8.46 -8.58 -3.04
N VAL A 124 -7.39 -7.77 -3.10
CA VAL A 124 -6.01 -8.25 -2.87
C VAL A 124 -5.82 -8.75 -1.44
N SER A 125 -6.30 -8.01 -0.44
CA SER A 125 -6.18 -8.40 0.98
C SER A 125 -6.95 -9.67 1.30
N LEU A 126 -8.14 -9.87 0.72
CA LEU A 126 -8.92 -11.11 0.86
C LEU A 126 -8.23 -12.27 0.14
N ALA A 127 -7.71 -12.05 -1.07
CA ALA A 127 -6.95 -13.06 -1.80
C ALA A 127 -5.71 -13.52 -1.01
N LEU A 128 -5.00 -12.59 -0.35
CA LEU A 128 -3.90 -12.92 0.55
C LEU A 128 -4.34 -13.81 1.72
N GLY A 129 -5.55 -13.60 2.25
CA GLY A 129 -6.10 -14.42 3.34
C GLY A 129 -6.48 -15.85 2.94
N LEU A 130 -6.66 -16.10 1.63
CA LEU A 130 -6.92 -17.44 1.09
C LEU A 130 -5.64 -18.22 0.77
N THR A 131 -4.46 -17.64 1.02
CA THR A 131 -3.17 -18.32 0.81
C THR A 131 -2.76 -19.17 2.00
N SER A 132 -1.64 -19.88 1.85
CA SER A 132 -1.04 -20.73 2.90
C SER A 132 -0.61 -19.99 4.16
N ILE A 133 -0.33 -18.69 4.05
CA ILE A 133 0.04 -17.82 5.18
C ILE A 133 -1.15 -17.03 5.75
N GLY A 134 -2.31 -17.18 5.11
CA GLY A 134 -3.57 -16.69 5.64
C GLY A 134 -4.13 -17.62 6.71
N GLY A 135 -5.36 -17.36 7.09
CA GLY A 135 -6.09 -18.15 8.08
C GLY A 135 -7.24 -17.37 8.70
N PRO A 136 -7.99 -17.96 9.65
CA PRO A 136 -9.20 -17.37 10.19
C PRO A 136 -8.97 -16.02 10.89
N VAL A 137 -7.84 -15.85 11.60
CA VAL A 137 -7.54 -14.60 12.31
C VAL A 137 -7.22 -13.50 11.31
N TYR A 138 -6.33 -13.78 10.34
CA TYR A 138 -6.05 -12.83 9.27
C TYR A 138 -7.31 -12.49 8.48
N MET A 139 -8.14 -13.48 8.12
CA MET A 139 -9.36 -13.27 7.34
C MET A 139 -10.36 -12.38 8.07
N ALA A 140 -10.57 -12.60 9.38
CA ALA A 140 -11.43 -11.76 10.20
C ALA A 140 -10.92 -10.31 10.25
N VAL A 141 -9.62 -10.11 10.44
CA VAL A 141 -8.99 -8.79 10.42
C VAL A 141 -9.14 -8.12 9.06
N ALA A 142 -8.90 -8.85 7.96
CA ALA A 142 -9.02 -8.34 6.60
C ALA A 142 -10.46 -7.89 6.30
N VAL A 143 -11.47 -8.68 6.65
CA VAL A 143 -12.89 -8.33 6.45
C VAL A 143 -13.27 -7.06 7.22
N VAL A 144 -12.90 -6.98 8.50
CA VAL A 144 -13.22 -5.81 9.33
C VAL A 144 -12.52 -4.56 8.80
N LEU A 145 -11.21 -4.64 8.53
CA LEU A 145 -10.44 -3.51 8.03
C LEU A 145 -10.92 -3.06 6.66
N ASN A 146 -11.26 -3.98 5.75
CA ASN A 146 -11.86 -3.64 4.47
C ASN A 146 -13.21 -2.96 4.65
N GLY A 147 -14.09 -3.47 5.52
CA GLY A 147 -15.37 -2.83 5.80
C GLY A 147 -15.20 -1.38 6.25
N LEU A 148 -14.29 -1.13 7.20
CA LEU A 148 -13.98 0.22 7.69
C LEU A 148 -13.36 1.11 6.61
N PHE A 149 -12.42 0.58 5.82
CA PHE A 149 -11.73 1.34 4.78
C PHE A 149 -12.68 1.70 3.63
N ILE A 150 -13.52 0.77 3.20
CA ILE A 150 -14.54 0.98 2.18
C ILE A 150 -15.58 2.00 2.66
N ALA A 151 -16.05 1.90 3.90
CA ALA A 151 -16.99 2.85 4.48
C ALA A 151 -16.39 4.26 4.53
N GLY A 152 -15.12 4.39 4.93
CA GLY A 152 -14.38 5.64 4.91
C GLY A 152 -14.22 6.23 3.50
N ALA A 153 -13.84 5.41 2.52
CA ALA A 153 -13.68 5.82 1.13
C ALA A 153 -15.01 6.26 0.51
N ARG A 154 -16.10 5.55 0.79
CA ARG A 154 -17.46 5.92 0.35
C ARG A 154 -17.94 7.21 1.02
N GLY A 155 -17.56 7.43 2.28
CA GLY A 155 -17.79 8.68 2.99
C GLY A 155 -17.11 9.84 2.29
N ILE A 156 -15.82 9.71 1.96
CA ILE A 156 -15.05 10.72 1.21
C ILE A 156 -15.63 10.95 -0.19
N LEU A 157 -16.07 9.90 -0.88
CA LEU A 157 -16.62 9.97 -2.24
C LEU A 157 -17.86 10.86 -2.36
N LYS A 158 -18.68 10.92 -1.30
CA LYS A 158 -19.94 11.66 -1.29
C LYS A 158 -19.78 13.14 -0.91
N ARG A 159 -18.59 13.56 -0.50
CA ARG A 159 -18.36 14.89 0.04
C ARG A 159 -18.02 15.89 -1.05
N THR A 160 -18.46 17.12 -0.83
CA THR A 160 -18.07 18.27 -1.64
C THR A 160 -16.87 19.00 -1.03
N ASP A 161 -16.26 19.90 -1.80
CA ASP A 161 -15.17 20.75 -1.29
C ASP A 161 -15.62 21.67 -0.15
N ALA A 162 -16.86 22.17 -0.21
CA ALA A 162 -17.43 22.99 0.85
C ALA A 162 -17.56 22.20 2.17
N ASP A 163 -17.98 20.93 2.11
CA ASP A 163 -18.05 20.08 3.30
C ASP A 163 -16.66 19.84 3.89
N SER A 164 -15.70 19.50 3.04
CA SER A 164 -14.30 19.25 3.42
C SER A 164 -13.63 20.48 4.03
N GLU A 165 -13.95 21.70 3.57
CA GLU A 165 -13.41 22.94 4.14
C GLU A 165 -14.11 23.30 5.45
N ALA A 166 -15.43 23.08 5.56
CA ALA A 166 -16.20 23.37 6.77
C ALA A 166 -15.73 22.59 8.01
N ASP A 167 -15.24 21.35 7.83
CA ASP A 167 -14.72 20.52 8.93
C ASP A 167 -13.19 20.35 8.93
N SER A 168 -12.46 21.20 8.19
CA SER A 168 -10.99 21.15 8.10
C SER A 168 -10.45 19.76 7.68
N HIS A 169 -11.16 19.10 6.77
CA HIS A 169 -10.86 17.78 6.21
C HIS A 169 -10.84 16.66 7.25
N ALA A 170 -11.75 16.69 8.23
CA ALA A 170 -11.77 15.73 9.34
C ALA A 170 -11.94 14.28 8.85
N ALA A 171 -12.78 14.06 7.84
CA ALA A 171 -13.04 12.75 7.26
C ALA A 171 -11.81 12.17 6.54
N GLU A 172 -11.13 12.98 5.74
CA GLU A 172 -9.92 12.63 5.00
C GLU A 172 -8.75 12.35 5.95
N ARG A 173 -8.60 13.16 7.00
CA ARG A 173 -7.62 12.93 8.07
C ARG A 173 -7.89 11.63 8.82
N LYS A 174 -9.16 11.32 9.13
CA LYS A 174 -9.54 10.06 9.78
C LYS A 174 -9.25 8.86 8.88
N PHE A 175 -9.56 8.94 7.60
CA PHE A 175 -9.26 7.90 6.63
C PHE A 175 -7.74 7.69 6.47
N PHE A 176 -6.96 8.78 6.43
CA PHE A 176 -5.50 8.72 6.41
C PHE A 176 -4.95 8.02 7.67
N LYS A 177 -5.43 8.37 8.87
CA LYS A 177 -5.04 7.67 10.10
C LYS A 177 -5.42 6.18 10.08
N LEU A 178 -6.62 5.86 9.58
CA LEU A 178 -7.05 4.48 9.40
C LEU A 178 -6.12 3.74 8.43
N SER A 179 -5.69 4.37 7.34
CA SER A 179 -4.79 3.75 6.38
C SER A 179 -3.41 3.41 6.96
N LEU A 180 -2.87 4.23 7.89
CA LEU A 180 -1.64 3.91 8.62
C LEU A 180 -1.79 2.64 9.45
N ALA A 181 -2.90 2.54 10.19
CA ALA A 181 -3.22 1.35 10.97
C ALA A 181 -3.53 0.14 10.07
N TYR A 182 -4.15 0.35 8.90
CA TYR A 182 -4.59 -0.71 8.00
C TYR A 182 -3.43 -1.64 7.61
N LEU A 183 -2.33 -1.10 7.11
CA LEU A 183 -1.20 -1.91 6.66
C LEU A 183 -0.51 -2.60 7.86
N PHE A 184 -0.32 -1.85 8.95
CA PHE A 184 0.27 -2.37 10.19
C PHE A 184 -0.53 -3.56 10.74
N LEU A 185 -1.86 -3.45 10.79
CA LEU A 185 -2.73 -4.50 11.31
C LEU A 185 -2.81 -5.71 10.38
N HIS A 186 -2.74 -5.54 9.05
CA HIS A 186 -2.68 -6.68 8.12
C HIS A 186 -1.39 -7.49 8.31
N PHE A 187 -0.23 -6.84 8.34
CA PHE A 187 1.04 -7.54 8.59
C PHE A 187 1.14 -8.08 10.01
N GLY A 188 0.58 -7.37 11.00
CA GLY A 188 0.46 -7.85 12.37
C GLY A 188 -0.42 -9.10 12.47
N ALA A 189 -1.52 -9.17 11.72
CA ALA A 189 -2.38 -10.34 11.66
C ALA A 189 -1.69 -11.53 10.98
N LEU A 190 -0.94 -11.30 9.89
CA LEU A 190 -0.10 -12.35 9.28
C LEU A 190 0.96 -12.87 10.26
N LEU A 191 1.56 -12.00 11.06
CA LEU A 191 2.52 -12.40 12.09
C LEU A 191 1.84 -13.26 13.16
N VAL A 192 0.66 -12.85 13.65
CA VAL A 192 -0.12 -13.62 14.62
C VAL A 192 -0.50 -14.99 14.04
N GLU A 193 -0.99 -15.04 12.81
CA GLU A 193 -1.34 -16.29 12.13
C GLU A 193 -0.13 -17.22 12.00
N ALA A 194 1.03 -16.69 11.56
CA ALA A 194 2.27 -17.44 11.48
C ALA A 194 2.72 -17.99 12.85
N THR A 195 2.56 -17.21 13.92
CA THR A 195 2.85 -17.69 15.28
C THR A 195 1.87 -18.76 15.74
N LEU A 196 0.59 -18.68 15.38
CA LEU A 196 -0.42 -19.69 15.73
C LEU A 196 -0.22 -21.00 14.94
N GLY A 197 0.23 -20.92 13.70
CA GLY A 197 0.58 -22.08 12.88
C GLY A 197 1.63 -22.97 13.54
N HIS A 198 2.60 -22.40 14.28
CA HIS A 198 3.57 -23.18 15.06
C HIS A 198 2.93 -24.08 16.13
N TRP A 199 1.74 -23.74 16.60
CA TRP A 199 1.00 -24.48 17.64
C TRP A 199 -0.14 -25.31 17.04
N ASN A 200 -0.20 -25.42 15.70
CA ASN A 200 -1.28 -26.08 14.97
C ASN A 200 -2.67 -25.48 15.23
N LEU A 201 -2.71 -24.18 15.56
CA LEU A 201 -3.93 -23.40 15.88
C LEU A 201 -4.26 -22.35 14.81
N GLY A 202 -3.44 -22.22 13.77
CA GLY A 202 -3.59 -21.24 12.68
C GLY A 202 -3.54 -21.89 11.31
N GLY A 203 -3.94 -21.13 10.29
CA GLY A 203 -4.03 -21.58 8.91
C GLY A 203 -5.38 -22.19 8.51
N TRP A 204 -5.42 -22.67 7.27
CA TRP A 204 -6.53 -23.46 6.72
C TRP A 204 -6.29 -24.96 6.89
#